data_AF-A0A8H4JUQ1-F1
#
_entry.id   AF-A0A8H4JUQ1-F1
#
_cell.length_a   1.000
_cell.length_b   1.000
_cell.length_c   1.000
_cell.angle_alpha   90.00
_cell.angle_beta   90.00
_cell.angle_gamma   90.00
#
_symmetry.space_group_name_H-M   'P 1'
#
loop_
_entity.id
_entity.type
_entity.pdbx_description
1 polymer ?
#
loop_
_entity_poly.entity_id
_entity_poly.type
_entity_poly.pdbx_seq_one_letter_code
_entity_poly.pdbx_strand_id
1 'polypeptide(L)'
;MGLHPTPSALIVSWDANPPLGRFRTVLQEYFGYDTIPLRLPKQNCEQVLKRELANALISHSGMNNPFILYCYGDSLMRQGQSRLLLTRSDRSVFVDWLKLRQEHLDKFDSNVLVILDCNHKVMQTAVNRYPILEDDMASRSKSIVQILVAPKFSHQDATPFPYVLANTLKAVAESSASGPIDIRYLVAEISRRSGPEYYAELYSLRPDQEDLKLQVCSYERQDSFVDTWYDPWVANNASKYLRVSVLPITWAEVDRWDAEAELKELLDVFEDHFDLMIESIVKIPNASSAQSSLQARIDEQIDKVGPRGLLIVVYNGHARRTDGGMILFGRSSDGQSVNWTEVTHTLNVANCDVVHVLDCCDALSATKGIEAEKQTQVDMARAADLKTNDSEFQGINETLAAGAREERVPAGPDSSMKVFAMVLREMAVQKIPISIHSWQQHIIAKSTVLTPSNMPIPHPVAETPNFLYPPAPHLPRFY
;
A
#
# COMPACT_ATOMS: atom_id res chain seq x y z
N MET A 1 22.11 -2.01 15.74
CA MET A 1 21.02 -1.22 16.35
C MET A 1 19.82 -2.13 16.43
N GLY A 2 19.29 -2.42 17.63
CA GLY A 2 18.06 -3.20 17.76
C GLY A 2 16.89 -2.32 17.33
N LEU A 3 16.03 -2.81 16.43
CA LEU A 3 14.79 -2.14 16.11
C LEU A 3 13.94 -2.14 17.39
N HIS A 4 13.68 -0.95 17.94
CA HIS A 4 12.70 -0.83 19.01
C HIS A 4 11.34 -1.23 18.44
N PRO A 5 10.58 -2.11 19.12
CA PRO A 5 9.26 -2.49 18.63
C PRO A 5 8.37 -1.25 18.58
N THR A 6 7.51 -1.14 17.55
CA THR A 6 6.58 -0.01 17.33
C THR A 6 5.15 -0.41 17.70
N PRO A 7 4.40 0.42 18.46
CA PRO A 7 3.01 0.11 18.80
C PRO A 7 2.18 -0.03 17.51
N SER A 8 1.06 -0.74 17.56
CA SER A 8 0.32 -1.15 16.36
C SER A 8 -1.14 -0.76 16.49
N ALA A 9 -1.71 -0.24 15.41
CA ALA A 9 -3.11 0.11 15.31
C ALA A 9 -3.72 -0.58 14.09
N LEU A 10 -4.71 -1.45 14.30
CA LEU A 10 -5.46 -2.09 13.23
C LEU A 10 -6.71 -1.26 12.91
N ILE A 11 -6.76 -0.72 11.69
CA ILE A 11 -7.84 0.17 11.23
C ILE A 11 -8.75 -0.62 10.29
N VAL A 12 -9.86 -1.11 10.83
CA VAL A 12 -10.80 -1.99 10.13
C VAL A 12 -11.91 -1.17 9.50
N SER A 13 -12.10 -1.33 8.19
CA SER A 13 -13.19 -0.71 7.45
C SER A 13 -13.77 -1.63 6.37
N TRP A 14 -15.05 -1.41 6.05
CA TRP A 14 -15.79 -2.28 5.13
C TRP A 14 -16.87 -1.60 4.29
N ASP A 15 -17.08 -0.29 4.45
CA ASP A 15 -17.94 0.56 3.61
C ASP A 15 -17.11 1.70 2.96
N ALA A 16 -17.74 2.68 2.30
CA ALA A 16 -17.04 3.89 1.86
C ALA A 16 -16.35 4.53 3.07
N ASN A 17 -15.01 4.54 3.05
CA ASN A 17 -14.21 4.94 4.20
C ASN A 17 -14.45 6.42 4.52
N PRO A 18 -14.59 6.80 5.80
CA PRO A 18 -14.39 8.19 6.18
C PRO A 18 -12.90 8.50 5.95
N PRO A 19 -12.56 9.77 5.79
CA PRO A 19 -11.16 10.13 5.67
C PRO A 19 -10.41 9.82 6.98
N LEU A 20 -9.63 8.72 6.99
CA LEU A 20 -8.86 8.21 8.13
C LEU A 20 -7.38 8.60 8.08
N GLY A 21 -6.91 9.19 6.98
CA GLY A 21 -5.51 9.60 6.78
C GLY A 21 -5.02 10.46 7.92
N ARG A 22 -5.77 11.53 8.26
CA ARG A 22 -5.39 12.42 9.37
C ARG A 22 -5.28 11.71 10.73
N PHE A 23 -6.16 10.75 11.00
CA PHE A 23 -6.12 9.98 12.25
C PHE A 23 -4.88 9.09 12.28
N ARG A 24 -4.55 8.42 11.18
CA ARG A 24 -3.35 7.58 11.05
C ARG A 24 -2.08 8.41 11.21
N THR A 25 -1.99 9.55 10.53
CA THR A 25 -0.86 10.49 10.64
C THR A 25 -0.64 10.92 12.09
N VAL A 26 -1.70 11.28 12.82
CA VAL A 26 -1.57 11.67 14.23
C VAL A 26 -1.07 10.51 15.10
N LEU A 27 -1.57 9.28 14.89
CA LEU A 27 -1.09 8.10 15.61
C LEU A 27 0.39 7.80 15.33
N GLN A 28 0.82 7.95 14.07
CA GLN A 28 2.21 7.75 13.66
C GLN A 28 3.13 8.83 14.24
N GLU A 29 2.83 10.10 13.95
CA GLU A 29 3.69 11.24 14.31
C GLU A 29 3.81 11.46 15.82
N TYR A 30 2.69 11.39 16.55
CA TYR A 30 2.66 11.76 17.97
C TYR A 30 2.79 10.57 18.92
N PHE A 31 2.51 9.36 18.44
CA PHE A 31 2.45 8.17 19.29
C PHE A 31 3.27 6.99 18.75
N GLY A 32 3.91 7.12 17.60
CA GLY A 32 4.81 6.12 17.03
C GLY A 32 4.13 4.83 16.57
N TYR A 33 2.82 4.86 16.33
CA TYR A 33 2.08 3.67 15.93
C TYR A 33 2.34 3.31 14.47
N ASP A 34 2.59 2.03 14.22
CA ASP A 34 2.39 1.43 12.90
C ASP A 34 0.88 1.20 12.67
N THR A 35 0.33 1.85 11.63
CA THR A 35 -1.10 1.79 11.34
C THR A 35 -1.37 0.82 10.19
N ILE A 36 -2.09 -0.26 10.49
CA ILE A 36 -2.39 -1.36 9.58
C ILE A 36 -3.82 -1.18 9.06
N PRO A 37 -4.02 -0.66 7.84
CA PRO A 37 -5.35 -0.59 7.25
C PRO A 37 -5.83 -1.99 6.85
N LEU A 38 -7.01 -2.38 7.33
CA LEU A 38 -7.66 -3.63 6.98
C LEU A 38 -8.99 -3.38 6.30
N ARG A 39 -8.99 -3.56 4.97
CA ARG A 39 -10.22 -3.58 4.18
C ARG A 39 -10.78 -4.99 4.16
N LEU A 40 -11.95 -5.20 4.77
CA LEU A 40 -12.54 -6.53 4.83
C LEU A 40 -13.10 -6.98 3.46
N PRO A 41 -12.83 -8.22 3.03
CA PRO A 41 -13.39 -8.74 1.79
C PRO A 41 -14.91 -8.99 1.90
N LYS A 42 -15.60 -9.07 0.76
CA LYS A 42 -17.05 -9.35 0.72
C LYS A 42 -17.43 -10.73 1.27
N GLN A 43 -16.50 -11.69 1.25
CA GLN A 43 -16.68 -13.06 1.73
C GLN A 43 -15.64 -13.36 2.79
N ASN A 44 -15.97 -14.20 3.77
CA ASN A 44 -15.07 -14.61 4.87
C ASN A 44 -14.51 -13.44 5.72
N CYS A 45 -15.21 -12.30 5.78
CA CYS A 45 -14.73 -11.12 6.50
C CYS A 45 -14.47 -11.38 7.99
N GLU A 46 -15.29 -12.19 8.67
CA GLU A 46 -15.03 -12.58 10.07
C GLU A 46 -13.70 -13.32 10.21
N GLN A 47 -13.43 -14.30 9.35
CA GLN A 47 -12.18 -15.09 9.41
C GLN A 47 -10.96 -14.23 9.13
N VAL A 48 -11.06 -13.34 8.14
CA VAL A 48 -9.98 -12.39 7.81
C VAL A 48 -9.75 -11.42 8.96
N LEU A 49 -10.81 -10.82 9.51
CA LEU A 49 -10.70 -9.95 10.69
C LEU A 49 -10.00 -10.65 11.85
N LYS A 50 -10.42 -11.87 12.18
CA LYS A 50 -9.84 -12.66 13.27
C LYS A 50 -8.36 -12.97 13.05
N ARG A 51 -7.99 -13.36 11.83
CA ARG A 51 -6.60 -13.66 11.46
C ARG A 51 -5.72 -12.41 11.57
N GLU A 52 -6.13 -11.32 10.95
CA GLU A 52 -5.34 -10.08 10.95
C GLU A 52 -5.26 -9.45 12.35
N LEU A 53 -6.35 -9.52 13.13
CA LEU A 53 -6.35 -9.09 14.53
C LEU A 53 -5.37 -9.92 15.37
N ALA A 54 -5.38 -11.25 15.23
CA ALA A 54 -4.44 -12.11 15.94
C ALA A 54 -2.98 -11.80 15.57
N ASN A 55 -2.70 -11.64 14.27
CA ASN A 55 -1.36 -11.28 13.79
C ASN A 55 -0.91 -9.93 14.37
N ALA A 56 -1.77 -8.91 14.32
CA ALA A 56 -1.46 -7.58 14.82
C ALA A 56 -1.23 -7.56 16.33
N LEU A 57 -2.01 -8.33 17.11
CA LEU A 57 -1.84 -8.46 18.56
C LEU A 57 -0.55 -9.22 18.93
N ILE A 58 -0.17 -10.24 18.17
CA ILE A 58 1.11 -10.94 18.36
C ILE A 58 2.27 -9.96 18.16
N SER A 59 2.25 -9.18 17.08
CA SER A 59 3.26 -8.17 16.79
C SER A 59 3.31 -7.06 17.84
N HIS A 60 2.19 -6.77 18.48
CA HIS A 60 2.06 -5.76 19.53
C HIS A 60 2.39 -6.25 20.94
N SER A 61 2.74 -7.53 21.12
CA SER A 61 2.96 -8.08 22.46
C SER A 61 4.13 -7.40 23.18
N GLY A 62 3.95 -7.09 24.48
CA GLY A 62 5.00 -6.49 25.32
C GLY A 62 5.14 -4.98 25.22
N MET A 63 4.17 -4.29 24.61
CA MET A 63 4.20 -2.86 24.36
C MET A 63 3.55 -2.07 25.50
N ASN A 64 4.12 -0.90 25.82
CA ASN A 64 3.58 -0.02 26.85
C ASN A 64 2.31 0.72 26.38
N ASN A 65 2.34 1.16 25.11
CA ASN A 65 1.19 1.76 24.46
C ASN A 65 0.12 0.67 24.22
N PRO A 66 -1.18 0.96 24.39
CA PRO A 66 -2.23 -0.01 24.10
C PRO A 66 -2.32 -0.33 22.61
N PHE A 67 -2.72 -1.54 22.27
CA PHE A 67 -3.11 -1.87 20.90
C PHE A 67 -4.38 -1.09 20.54
N ILE A 68 -4.40 -0.43 19.39
CA ILE A 68 -5.60 0.28 18.93
C ILE A 68 -6.32 -0.58 17.89
N LEU A 69 -7.58 -0.93 18.18
CA LEU A 69 -8.49 -1.52 17.20
C LEU A 69 -9.54 -0.48 16.84
N TYR A 70 -9.42 0.14 15.67
CA TYR A 70 -10.40 1.10 15.17
C TYR A 70 -11.34 0.40 14.19
N CYS A 71 -12.64 0.42 14.45
CA CYS A 71 -13.66 -0.20 13.60
C CYS A 71 -14.64 0.87 13.09
N TYR A 72 -14.67 1.07 11.77
CA TYR A 72 -15.63 1.95 11.12
C TYR A 72 -16.72 1.18 10.39
N GLY A 73 -17.98 1.54 10.63
CA GLY A 73 -19.09 1.12 9.78
C GLY A 73 -20.46 1.25 10.43
N ASP A 74 -21.28 0.21 10.29
CA ASP A 74 -22.58 0.14 10.94
C ASP A 74 -22.55 -0.79 12.15
N SER A 75 -23.37 -0.46 13.15
CA SER A 75 -23.74 -1.38 14.21
C SER A 75 -25.24 -1.63 14.16
N LEU A 76 -25.67 -2.76 14.71
CA LEU A 76 -27.09 -3.01 14.96
C LEU A 76 -27.30 -3.78 16.24
N MET A 77 -28.49 -3.58 16.78
CA MET A 77 -28.98 -4.30 17.94
C MET A 77 -29.80 -5.50 17.48
N ARG A 78 -29.34 -6.71 17.81
CA ARG A 78 -30.12 -7.94 17.64
C ARG A 78 -30.21 -8.65 18.98
N GLN A 79 -31.43 -8.91 19.47
CA GLN A 79 -31.67 -9.57 20.75
C GLN A 79 -31.02 -8.87 21.95
N GLY A 80 -30.88 -7.53 21.88
CA GLY A 80 -30.22 -6.74 22.93
C GLY A 80 -28.69 -6.79 22.88
N GLN A 81 -28.10 -7.38 21.83
CA GLN A 81 -26.66 -7.44 21.60
C GLN A 81 -26.26 -6.46 20.51
N SER A 82 -25.24 -5.64 20.76
CA SER A 82 -24.63 -4.81 19.73
C SER A 82 -23.73 -5.69 18.86
N ARG A 83 -23.93 -5.65 17.54
CA ARG A 83 -23.13 -6.37 16.57
C ARG A 83 -22.60 -5.40 15.53
N LEU A 84 -21.33 -5.58 15.16
CA LEU A 84 -20.71 -4.84 14.07
C LEU A 84 -21.22 -5.45 12.75
N LEU A 85 -21.84 -4.63 11.92
CA LEU A 85 -22.33 -5.02 10.60
C LEU A 85 -21.21 -4.82 9.59
N LEU A 86 -20.52 -5.90 9.20
CA LEU A 86 -19.37 -5.84 8.32
C LEU A 86 -19.71 -5.66 6.83
N THR A 87 -20.96 -5.90 6.42
CA THR A 87 -21.38 -5.75 5.02
C THR A 87 -22.86 -5.35 4.91
N ARG A 88 -23.17 -4.35 4.07
CA ARG A 88 -24.54 -3.92 3.74
C ARG A 88 -25.21 -4.72 2.60
N SER A 89 -24.84 -5.99 2.40
CA SER A 89 -25.48 -6.85 1.39
C SER A 89 -26.66 -7.64 1.96
N ASP A 90 -27.42 -8.29 1.08
CA ASP A 90 -28.41 -9.33 1.41
C ASP A 90 -27.83 -10.45 2.31
N ARG A 91 -26.50 -10.63 2.27
CA ARG A 91 -25.71 -11.50 3.15
C ARG A 91 -24.88 -10.70 4.15
N SER A 92 -25.54 -9.81 4.89
CA SER A 92 -24.91 -9.09 6.01
C SER A 92 -24.15 -10.05 6.91
N VAL A 93 -22.85 -9.82 7.06
CA VAL A 93 -22.03 -10.52 8.05
C VAL A 93 -21.96 -9.67 9.30
N PHE A 94 -22.16 -10.31 10.44
CA PHE A 94 -22.16 -9.66 11.75
C PHE A 94 -21.00 -10.21 12.55
N VAL A 95 -20.21 -9.33 13.14
CA VAL A 95 -19.27 -9.73 14.18
C VAL A 95 -19.84 -9.33 15.52
N ASP A 96 -20.04 -10.34 16.35
CA ASP A 96 -20.29 -10.12 17.77
C ASP A 96 -18.96 -9.66 18.39
N TRP A 97 -18.91 -8.38 18.77
CA TRP A 97 -17.69 -7.81 19.33
C TRP A 97 -17.30 -8.48 20.65
N LEU A 98 -18.28 -8.95 21.45
CA LEU A 98 -18.00 -9.68 22.69
C LEU A 98 -17.32 -11.00 22.40
N LYS A 99 -17.79 -11.69 21.35
CA LYS A 99 -17.15 -12.92 20.87
C LYS A 99 -15.74 -12.65 20.36
N LEU A 100 -15.55 -11.58 19.57
CA LEU A 100 -14.22 -11.17 19.09
C LEU A 100 -13.27 -10.90 20.26
N ARG A 101 -13.76 -10.24 21.31
CA ARG A 101 -13.02 -10.00 22.54
C ARG A 101 -12.63 -11.31 23.23
N GLN A 102 -13.59 -12.18 23.56
CA GLN A 102 -13.32 -13.43 24.28
C GLN A 102 -12.41 -14.37 23.50
N GLU A 103 -12.60 -14.46 22.18
CA GLU A 103 -11.83 -15.38 21.34
C GLU A 103 -10.43 -14.87 21.02
N HIS A 104 -10.22 -13.55 21.01
CA HIS A 104 -8.96 -12.94 20.59
C HIS A 104 -8.40 -11.98 21.63
N LEU A 105 -9.06 -10.87 21.95
CA LEU A 105 -8.48 -9.80 22.77
C LEU A 105 -8.07 -10.28 24.18
N ASP A 106 -8.93 -11.04 24.86
CA ASP A 106 -8.69 -11.46 26.25
C ASP A 106 -7.56 -12.52 26.34
N LYS A 107 -7.15 -13.12 25.22
CA LYS A 107 -6.07 -14.12 25.17
C LYS A 107 -4.68 -13.51 25.11
N PHE A 108 -4.56 -12.20 24.85
CA PHE A 108 -3.27 -11.53 24.77
C PHE A 108 -3.03 -10.69 26.02
N ASP A 109 -1.80 -10.76 26.53
CA ASP A 109 -1.31 -9.90 27.62
C ASP A 109 -0.97 -8.50 27.06
N SER A 110 -1.96 -7.83 26.48
CA SER A 110 -1.83 -6.51 25.88
C SER A 110 -3.01 -5.64 26.28
N ASN A 111 -2.71 -4.40 26.62
CA ASN A 111 -3.73 -3.38 26.81
C ASN A 111 -4.36 -3.06 25.45
N VAL A 112 -5.68 -2.92 25.38
CA VAL A 112 -6.39 -2.72 24.11
C VAL A 112 -7.38 -1.57 24.24
N LEU A 113 -7.24 -0.59 23.34
CA LEU A 113 -8.24 0.44 23.11
C LEU A 113 -9.05 0.09 21.85
N VAL A 114 -10.31 -0.24 22.03
CA VAL A 114 -11.24 -0.46 20.90
C VAL A 114 -12.00 0.84 20.62
N ILE A 115 -11.93 1.33 19.39
CA ILE A 115 -12.64 2.54 18.96
C ILE A 115 -13.73 2.13 17.98
N LEU A 116 -14.98 2.33 18.37
CA LEU A 116 -16.16 1.97 17.57
C LEU A 116 -16.75 3.23 16.96
N ASP A 117 -16.47 3.45 15.68
CA ASP A 117 -17.05 4.54 14.89
C ASP A 117 -18.19 4.01 14.02
N CYS A 118 -19.40 4.01 14.60
CA CYS A 118 -20.57 3.39 14.00
C CYS A 118 -21.69 4.41 13.78
N ASN A 119 -22.36 4.33 12.62
CA ASN A 119 -23.50 5.24 12.32
C ASN A 119 -24.68 5.08 13.30
N HIS A 120 -24.80 3.91 13.92
CA HIS A 120 -25.85 3.60 14.90
C HIS A 120 -25.24 3.54 16.30
N LYS A 121 -26.02 4.00 17.30
CA LYS A 121 -25.59 4.01 18.69
C LYS A 121 -25.25 2.58 19.13
N VAL A 122 -23.97 2.33 19.39
CA VAL A 122 -23.52 1.13 20.08
C VAL A 122 -24.02 1.27 21.51
N MET A 123 -25.11 0.56 21.82
CA MET A 123 -25.59 0.52 23.20
C MET A 123 -24.67 -0.39 24.01
N GLN A 124 -24.38 0.03 25.24
CA GLN A 124 -23.85 -0.86 26.25
C GLN A 124 -24.82 -2.05 26.37
N THR A 125 -24.40 -3.22 25.90
CA THR A 125 -25.01 -4.47 26.33
C THR A 125 -24.84 -4.48 27.84
N ALA A 126 -25.95 -4.34 28.58
CA ALA A 126 -25.92 -4.39 30.03
C ALA A 126 -25.09 -5.62 30.44
N VAL A 127 -23.99 -5.37 31.14
CA VAL A 127 -23.00 -6.37 31.56
C VAL A 127 -23.69 -7.58 32.22
N ASN A 128 -24.88 -7.37 32.80
CA ASN A 128 -25.70 -8.39 33.43
C ASN A 128 -26.37 -9.42 32.49
N ARG A 129 -26.37 -9.25 31.16
CA ARG A 129 -27.02 -10.21 30.24
C ARG A 129 -26.12 -11.29 29.68
N TYR A 130 -24.81 -11.10 29.80
CA TYR A 130 -23.87 -12.18 29.63
C TYR A 130 -23.33 -12.46 31.02
N PRO A 131 -23.54 -13.64 31.60
CA PRO A 131 -22.67 -14.03 32.69
C PRO A 131 -21.26 -13.89 32.10
N ILE A 132 -20.48 -12.95 32.64
CA ILE A 132 -19.02 -13.09 32.61
C ILE A 132 -18.85 -14.53 33.05
N LEU A 133 -18.50 -15.42 32.12
CA LEU A 133 -18.37 -16.83 32.46
C LEU A 133 -17.42 -16.82 33.67
N GLU A 134 -17.77 -17.48 34.77
CA GLU A 134 -16.92 -17.44 35.97
C GLU A 134 -15.49 -17.95 35.65
N ASP A 135 -15.31 -18.63 34.51
CA ASP A 135 -14.02 -19.00 33.91
C ASP A 135 -13.25 -17.83 33.20
N ASP A 136 -13.92 -16.77 32.74
CA ASP A 136 -13.30 -15.53 32.22
C ASP A 136 -12.72 -14.65 33.36
N MET A 137 -13.04 -14.99 34.62
CA MET A 137 -12.35 -14.47 35.82
C MET A 137 -11.06 -15.22 36.11
N ALA A 138 -10.41 -15.82 35.10
CA ALA A 138 -9.00 -16.19 35.20
C ALA A 138 -8.23 -14.96 35.69
N SER A 139 -7.89 -14.97 36.98
CA SER A 139 -7.36 -13.89 37.81
C SER A 139 -5.95 -13.43 37.41
N ARG A 140 -5.58 -13.65 36.15
CA ARG A 140 -4.21 -13.55 35.64
C ARG A 140 -4.04 -12.54 34.52
N SER A 141 -5.04 -12.30 33.67
CA SER A 141 -4.85 -11.30 32.60
C SER A 141 -4.87 -9.90 33.21
N LYS A 142 -3.71 -9.24 33.20
CA LYS A 142 -3.54 -7.85 33.62
C LYS A 142 -3.93 -6.85 32.52
N SER A 143 -4.32 -7.36 31.34
CA SER A 143 -4.75 -6.54 30.22
C SER A 143 -5.91 -5.65 30.62
N ILE A 144 -5.81 -4.38 30.23
CA ILE A 144 -6.88 -3.40 30.35
C ILE A 144 -7.51 -3.26 28.97
N VAL A 145 -8.83 -3.47 28.89
CA VAL A 145 -9.59 -3.30 27.64
C VAL A 145 -10.64 -2.22 27.85
N GLN A 146 -10.51 -1.12 27.11
CA GLN A 146 -11.46 -0.02 27.13
C GLN A 146 -12.01 0.24 25.74
N ILE A 147 -13.27 0.65 25.68
CA ILE A 147 -14.01 0.84 24.45
C ILE A 147 -14.45 2.30 24.37
N LEU A 148 -13.95 3.00 23.35
CA LEU A 148 -14.37 4.34 22.99
C LEU A 148 -15.41 4.28 21.88
N VAL A 149 -16.64 4.68 22.19
CA VAL A 149 -17.74 4.71 21.22
C VAL A 149 -17.89 6.12 20.68
N ALA A 150 -17.82 6.25 19.35
CA ALA A 150 -18.08 7.49 18.65
C ALA A 150 -19.53 7.96 18.88
N PRO A 151 -19.78 9.27 18.95
CA PRO A 151 -21.13 9.81 19.03
C PRO A 151 -21.92 9.54 17.75
N LYS A 152 -23.25 9.58 17.87
CA LYS A 152 -24.15 9.33 16.75
C LYS A 152 -23.96 10.38 15.66
N PHE A 153 -23.72 9.92 14.43
CA PHE A 153 -23.55 10.82 13.29
C PHE A 153 -24.87 11.52 12.93
N SER A 154 -24.90 12.85 13.04
CA SER A 154 -26.00 13.70 12.60
C SER A 154 -25.80 14.04 11.12
N HIS A 155 -26.60 13.45 10.23
CA HIS A 155 -26.53 13.70 8.79
C HIS A 155 -27.00 15.13 8.48
N GLN A 156 -26.08 16.09 8.37
CA GLN A 156 -26.10 17.09 7.29
C GLN A 156 -24.84 17.97 7.22
N ASP A 157 -24.16 18.28 8.33
CA ASP A 157 -22.94 19.13 8.30
C ASP A 157 -21.90 18.77 9.40
N ALA A 158 -22.04 17.60 10.03
CA ALA A 158 -21.16 17.21 11.13
C ALA A 158 -19.76 16.81 10.65
N THR A 159 -18.73 17.32 11.34
CA THR A 159 -17.34 16.89 11.12
C THR A 159 -17.20 15.41 11.46
N PRO A 160 -16.58 14.57 10.59
CA PRO A 160 -16.37 13.15 10.86
C PRO A 160 -15.66 12.92 12.20
N PHE A 161 -16.11 11.90 12.97
CA PHE A 161 -15.46 11.54 14.23
C PHE A 161 -13.95 11.28 14.13
N PRO A 162 -13.40 10.61 13.10
CA PRO A 162 -11.96 10.40 13.03
C PRO A 162 -11.20 11.72 12.90
N TYR A 163 -11.80 12.75 12.28
CA TYR A 163 -11.20 14.09 12.20
C TYR A 163 -11.20 14.79 13.56
N VAL A 164 -12.31 14.72 14.31
CA VAL A 164 -12.41 15.24 15.67
C VAL A 164 -11.40 14.55 16.60
N LEU A 165 -11.34 13.22 16.53
CA LEU A 165 -10.44 12.39 17.30
C LEU A 165 -8.98 12.73 16.99
N ALA A 166 -8.60 12.79 15.71
CA ALA A 166 -7.25 13.14 15.27
C ALA A 166 -6.81 14.52 15.79
N ASN A 167 -7.68 15.54 15.64
CA ASN A 167 -7.39 16.89 16.14
C ASN A 167 -7.23 16.95 17.65
N THR A 168 -8.03 16.16 18.36
CA THR A 168 -7.98 16.12 19.82
C THR A 168 -6.73 15.42 20.29
N LEU A 169 -6.40 14.26 19.72
CA LEU A 169 -5.15 13.54 19.99
C LEU A 169 -3.92 14.41 19.74
N LYS A 170 -3.87 15.07 18.58
CA LYS A 170 -2.79 16.01 18.23
C LYS A 170 -2.66 17.12 19.28
N ALA A 171 -3.76 17.81 19.57
CA ALA A 171 -3.71 18.94 20.50
C ALA A 171 -3.38 18.51 21.94
N VAL A 172 -3.85 17.34 22.38
CA VAL A 172 -3.51 16.81 23.70
C VAL A 172 -2.04 16.40 23.74
N ALA A 173 -1.52 15.74 22.71
CA ALA A 173 -0.12 15.37 22.60
C ALA A 173 0.79 16.61 22.61
N GLU A 174 0.46 17.65 21.84
CA GLU A 174 1.20 18.93 21.82
C GLU A 174 1.19 19.66 23.17
N SER A 175 0.09 19.54 23.92
CA SER A 175 -0.03 20.16 25.25
C SER A 175 0.60 19.35 26.38
N SER A 176 0.83 18.06 26.15
CA SER A 176 1.40 17.15 27.14
C SER A 176 2.92 17.28 27.12
N ALA A 177 3.50 17.74 28.22
CA ALA A 177 4.94 17.98 28.35
C ALA A 177 5.79 16.68 28.42
N SER A 178 5.55 15.72 27.52
CA SER A 178 6.08 14.33 27.46
C SER A 178 5.41 13.27 28.35
N GLY A 179 4.32 13.62 29.05
CA GLY A 179 3.59 12.67 29.89
C GLY A 179 2.64 11.75 29.11
N PRO A 180 2.31 10.56 29.64
CA PRO A 180 1.24 9.73 29.08
C PRO A 180 -0.12 10.42 29.17
N ILE A 181 -0.93 10.29 28.12
CA ILE A 181 -2.30 10.80 28.04
C ILE A 181 -3.27 9.76 28.57
N ASP A 182 -3.99 10.09 29.64
CA ASP A 182 -5.08 9.27 30.16
C ASP A 182 -6.27 9.27 29.19
N ILE A 183 -6.85 8.10 28.90
CA ILE A 183 -7.94 8.00 27.93
C ILE A 183 -9.22 8.72 28.40
N ARG A 184 -9.50 8.82 29.71
CA ARG A 184 -10.63 9.61 30.20
C ARG A 184 -10.42 11.08 29.95
N TYR A 185 -9.18 11.55 30.10
CA TYR A 185 -8.83 12.92 29.75
C TYR A 185 -9.02 13.17 28.25
N LEU A 186 -8.60 12.24 27.38
CA LEU A 186 -8.87 12.33 25.94
C LEU A 186 -10.37 12.42 25.64
N VAL A 187 -11.21 11.59 26.27
CA VAL A 187 -12.68 11.61 26.08
C VAL A 187 -13.30 12.92 26.53
N ALA A 188 -12.85 13.47 27.65
CA ALA A 188 -13.27 14.78 28.13
C ALA A 188 -12.91 15.89 27.14
N GLU A 189 -11.71 15.84 26.56
CA GLU A 189 -11.25 16.79 25.53
C GLU A 189 -12.03 16.67 24.22
N ILE A 190 -12.37 15.44 23.78
CA ILE A 190 -13.25 15.22 22.62
C ILE A 190 -14.59 15.91 22.86
N SER A 191 -15.20 15.68 24.02
CA SER A 191 -16.50 16.26 24.38
C SER A 191 -16.44 17.79 24.46
N ARG A 192 -15.35 18.34 25.03
CA ARG A 192 -15.15 19.79 25.14
C ARG A 192 -15.04 20.48 23.78
N ARG A 193 -14.40 19.83 22.79
CA ARG A 193 -14.15 20.40 21.47
C ARG A 193 -15.31 20.26 20.50
N SER A 194 -16.20 19.30 20.74
CA SER A 194 -17.23 18.91 19.78
C SER A 194 -18.62 19.50 20.07
N GLY A 195 -18.76 20.21 21.19
CA GLY A 195 -20.01 20.86 21.58
C GLY A 195 -20.98 19.94 22.36
N PRO A 196 -22.09 20.50 22.88
CA PRO A 196 -22.98 19.84 23.84
C PRO A 196 -23.85 18.73 23.25
N GLU A 197 -23.80 18.46 21.95
CA GLU A 197 -24.56 17.37 21.32
C GLU A 197 -23.68 16.18 20.93
N TYR A 198 -22.37 16.28 21.19
CA TYR A 198 -21.36 15.35 20.69
C TYR A 198 -20.57 14.73 21.85
N TYR A 199 -21.12 13.65 22.40
CA TYR A 199 -20.50 12.93 23.52
C TYR A 199 -19.97 11.58 23.07
N ALA A 200 -18.65 11.42 23.09
CA ALA A 200 -18.03 10.10 23.02
C ALA A 200 -18.22 9.39 24.36
N GLU A 201 -18.56 8.10 24.31
CA GLU A 201 -18.78 7.30 25.52
C GLU A 201 -17.58 6.36 25.71
N LEU A 202 -16.99 6.36 26.92
CA LEU A 202 -15.91 5.44 27.28
C LEU A 202 -16.45 4.35 28.20
N TYR A 203 -16.16 3.10 27.85
CA TYR A 203 -16.53 1.93 28.63
C TYR A 203 -15.28 1.19 29.08
N SER A 204 -15.19 0.90 30.38
CA SER A 204 -14.22 -0.06 30.89
C SER A 204 -14.90 -1.41 31.10
N LEU A 205 -14.26 -2.49 30.62
CA LEU A 205 -14.75 -3.84 30.88
C LEU A 205 -14.48 -4.29 32.32
N ARG A 206 -13.54 -3.63 32.99
CA ARG A 206 -13.21 -3.81 34.40
C ARG A 206 -13.11 -2.42 35.05
N PRO A 207 -14.21 -1.92 35.64
CA PRO A 207 -14.27 -0.54 36.14
C PRO A 207 -13.35 -0.25 37.33
N ASP A 208 -12.79 -1.30 37.95
CA ASP A 208 -11.82 -1.27 39.05
C ASP A 208 -10.36 -1.15 38.57
N GLN A 209 -10.08 -1.35 37.27
CA GLN A 209 -8.75 -1.17 36.71
C GLN A 209 -8.42 0.30 36.45
N GLU A 210 -7.12 0.61 36.41
CA GLU A 210 -6.64 1.91 35.93
C GLU A 210 -7.08 2.15 34.48
N ASP A 211 -7.20 3.43 34.13
CA ASP A 211 -7.47 3.83 32.75
C ASP A 211 -6.24 3.65 31.85
N LEU A 212 -6.50 3.37 30.57
CA LEU A 212 -5.46 3.27 29.55
C LEU A 212 -4.73 4.61 29.40
N LYS A 213 -3.44 4.50 29.11
CA LYS A 213 -2.52 5.62 28.95
C LYS A 213 -1.83 5.53 27.60
N LEU A 214 -1.90 6.59 26.80
CA LEU A 214 -1.20 6.72 25.54
C LEU A 214 0.12 7.47 25.77
N GLN A 215 1.26 6.80 25.58
CA GLN A 215 2.58 7.42 25.62
C GLN A 215 2.80 8.23 24.34
N VAL A 216 3.03 9.53 24.52
CA VAL A 216 3.45 10.45 23.46
C VAL A 216 4.91 10.17 23.13
N CYS A 217 5.24 10.01 21.86
CA CYS A 217 6.63 9.93 21.42
C CYS A 217 7.30 11.29 21.62
N SER A 218 8.49 11.30 22.24
CA SER A 218 9.24 12.54 22.40
C SER A 218 9.54 13.13 21.03
N TYR A 219 8.94 14.29 20.76
CA TYR A 219 9.14 15.09 19.57
C TYR A 219 10.53 15.73 19.61
N GLU A 220 11.60 14.91 19.56
CA GLU A 220 12.87 15.42 19.07
C GLU A 220 12.63 15.73 17.60
N ARG A 221 12.51 17.02 17.27
CA ARG A 221 12.28 17.55 15.92
C ARG A 221 13.10 16.76 14.89
N GLN A 222 12.46 15.77 14.25
CA GLN A 222 12.85 15.33 12.93
C GLN A 222 12.33 16.40 11.98
N ASP A 223 13.02 17.55 11.95
CA ASP A 223 12.94 18.47 10.83
C ASP A 223 13.42 17.68 9.60
N SER A 224 12.48 17.30 8.72
CA SER A 224 12.65 16.71 7.35
C SER A 224 12.11 15.30 7.07
N PHE A 225 10.95 14.91 7.63
CA PHE A 225 10.13 13.85 7.03
C PHE A 225 8.69 14.37 6.85
N VAL A 226 8.44 15.05 5.73
CA VAL A 226 7.09 15.49 5.35
C VAL A 226 6.43 14.29 4.67
N ASP A 227 5.78 13.44 5.47
CA ASP A 227 5.05 12.27 5.01
C ASP A 227 3.63 12.69 4.62
N THR A 228 3.48 13.22 3.41
CA THR A 228 2.19 13.65 2.84
C THR A 228 1.41 12.46 2.28
N TRP A 229 0.81 11.64 3.14
CA TRP A 229 -0.18 10.61 2.72
C TRP A 229 -1.61 11.16 2.85
N TYR A 230 -2.35 11.22 1.73
CA TYR A 230 -3.71 11.76 1.65
C TYR A 230 -4.78 10.70 1.33
N ASP A 231 -5.98 10.91 1.90
CA ASP A 231 -7.21 10.14 1.74
C ASP A 231 -7.90 10.29 0.37
N PRO A 232 -8.50 9.25 -0.22
CA PRO A 232 -9.38 9.40 -1.37
C PRO A 232 -10.85 9.48 -0.97
N TRP A 233 -11.48 10.63 -1.25
CA TRP A 233 -12.88 10.67 -1.66
C TRP A 233 -13.03 9.82 -2.95
N VAL A 234 -13.70 8.67 -2.88
CA VAL A 234 -13.87 7.78 -4.05
C VAL A 234 -15.03 8.26 -4.92
N ALA A 235 -14.69 8.90 -6.05
CA ALA A 235 -15.57 9.05 -7.20
C ALA A 235 -15.74 7.71 -7.94
N ASN A 236 -16.77 7.59 -8.79
CA ASN A 236 -17.21 6.39 -9.53
C ASN A 236 -16.18 5.70 -10.48
N ASN A 237 -14.89 6.00 -10.38
CA ASN A 237 -13.79 5.35 -11.10
C ASN A 237 -12.86 4.65 -10.08
N ALA A 238 -13.33 3.56 -9.47
CA ALA A 238 -12.46 2.79 -8.58
C ALA A 238 -11.52 1.92 -9.42
N SER A 239 -10.20 2.17 -9.31
CA SER A 239 -9.15 1.31 -9.87
C SER A 239 -9.47 -0.16 -9.59
N LYS A 240 -9.35 -1.02 -10.61
CA LYS A 240 -9.60 -2.47 -10.49
C LYS A 240 -8.60 -3.16 -9.55
N TYR A 241 -7.48 -2.49 -9.28
CA TYR A 241 -6.37 -2.99 -8.49
C TYR A 241 -6.61 -2.79 -6.99
N LEU A 242 -6.37 -3.83 -6.21
CA LEU A 242 -6.43 -3.76 -4.75
C LEU A 242 -5.15 -3.14 -4.16
N ARG A 243 -4.04 -3.25 -4.90
CA ARG A 243 -2.73 -2.76 -4.53
C ARG A 243 -1.97 -2.35 -5.78
N VAL A 244 -1.27 -1.23 -5.71
CA VAL A 244 -0.33 -0.80 -6.75
C VAL A 244 0.99 -0.48 -6.05
N SER A 245 2.09 -1.05 -6.54
CA SER A 245 3.43 -0.80 -5.98
C SER A 245 4.42 -0.51 -7.10
N VAL A 246 5.32 0.44 -6.85
CA VAL A 246 6.41 0.81 -7.76
C VAL A 246 7.72 0.28 -7.18
N LEU A 247 8.43 -0.53 -7.95
CA LEU A 247 9.74 -1.08 -7.62
C LEU A 247 10.82 -0.41 -8.48
N PRO A 248 11.46 0.66 -7.99
CA PRO A 248 12.59 1.27 -8.68
C PRO A 248 13.86 0.42 -8.54
N ILE A 249 14.60 0.29 -9.63
CA ILE A 249 15.77 -0.58 -9.76
C ILE A 249 16.88 0.18 -10.48
N THR A 250 18.08 0.12 -9.92
CA THR A 250 19.31 0.56 -10.59
C THR A 250 20.50 -0.23 -10.06
N TRP A 251 21.69 -0.06 -10.63
CA TRP A 251 22.90 -0.68 -10.09
C TRP A 251 23.42 0.08 -8.88
N ALA A 252 24.09 -0.63 -7.98
CA ALA A 252 24.81 -0.02 -6.86
C ALA A 252 25.91 0.93 -7.36
N GLU A 253 26.52 0.62 -8.51
CA GLU A 253 27.45 1.50 -9.20
C GLU A 253 27.07 1.54 -10.68
N VAL A 254 26.75 2.74 -11.18
CA VAL A 254 26.53 3.00 -12.61
C VAL A 254 27.67 3.90 -13.10
N ASP A 255 28.23 3.61 -14.28
CA ASP A 255 29.21 4.53 -14.87
C ASP A 255 28.54 5.73 -15.57
N ARG A 256 29.24 6.87 -15.61
CA ARG A 256 28.93 8.09 -16.38
C ARG A 256 27.79 9.00 -15.88
N TRP A 257 26.79 8.51 -15.14
CA TRP A 257 25.74 9.37 -14.57
C TRP A 257 25.17 8.84 -13.25
N ASP A 258 24.31 9.65 -12.63
CA ASP A 258 23.56 9.30 -11.43
C ASP A 258 22.15 8.77 -11.80
N ALA A 259 22.06 7.46 -12.02
CA ALA A 259 20.82 6.79 -12.41
C ALA A 259 19.74 6.86 -11.32
N GLU A 260 20.14 6.98 -10.05
CA GLU A 260 19.19 7.12 -8.93
C GLU A 260 18.54 8.50 -8.95
N ALA A 261 19.33 9.55 -9.15
CA ALA A 261 18.79 10.91 -9.25
C ALA A 261 17.79 11.06 -10.42
N GLU A 262 17.99 10.34 -11.52
CA GLU A 262 17.07 10.35 -12.66
C GLU A 262 15.75 9.63 -12.42
N LEU A 263 15.75 8.60 -11.56
CA LEU A 263 14.49 7.94 -11.17
C LEU A 263 13.62 8.87 -10.35
N LYS A 264 14.23 9.76 -9.55
CA LYS A 264 13.53 10.58 -8.55
C LYS A 264 12.34 11.34 -9.12
N GLU A 265 12.49 12.03 -10.25
CA GLU A 265 11.40 12.85 -10.79
C GLU A 265 10.18 12.01 -11.18
N LEU A 266 10.40 10.81 -11.74
CA LEU A 266 9.30 9.90 -12.09
C LEU A 266 8.65 9.29 -10.83
N LEU A 267 9.45 8.96 -9.83
CA LEU A 267 8.95 8.44 -8.55
C LEU A 267 8.14 9.50 -7.79
N ASP A 268 8.63 10.74 -7.73
CA ASP A 268 7.92 11.87 -7.17
C ASP A 268 6.58 12.06 -7.90
N VAL A 269 6.52 11.86 -9.23
CA VAL A 269 5.23 11.92 -9.95
C VAL A 269 4.29 10.76 -9.56
N PHE A 270 4.79 9.53 -9.44
CA PHE A 270 3.98 8.40 -8.98
C PHE A 270 3.44 8.61 -7.56
N GLU A 271 4.22 9.21 -6.68
CA GLU A 271 3.84 9.54 -5.31
C GLU A 271 2.87 10.73 -5.29
N ASP A 272 3.29 11.91 -5.75
CA ASP A 272 2.57 13.18 -5.64
C ASP A 272 1.21 13.19 -6.37
N HIS A 273 1.11 12.50 -7.51
CA HIS A 273 -0.07 12.59 -8.38
C HIS A 273 -0.98 11.36 -8.34
N PHE A 274 -0.50 10.23 -7.84
CA PHE A 274 -1.23 8.96 -7.84
C PHE A 274 -1.25 8.25 -6.50
N ASP A 275 -0.51 8.74 -5.49
CA ASP A 275 -0.46 8.15 -4.14
C ASP A 275 -0.05 6.66 -4.18
N LEU A 276 0.88 6.32 -5.10
CA LEU A 276 1.36 4.94 -5.24
C LEU A 276 2.40 4.60 -4.18
N MET A 277 2.40 3.33 -3.74
CA MET A 277 3.44 2.82 -2.84
C MET A 277 4.76 2.68 -3.58
N ILE A 278 5.72 3.55 -3.28
CA ILE A 278 7.08 3.47 -3.83
C ILE A 278 7.97 2.65 -2.89
N GLU A 279 8.53 1.56 -3.39
CA GLU A 279 9.51 0.78 -2.65
C GLU A 279 10.88 1.49 -2.64
N SER A 280 11.70 1.16 -1.64
CA SER A 280 13.10 1.59 -1.63
C SER A 280 13.82 1.15 -2.91
N ILE A 281 14.63 2.05 -3.48
CA ILE A 281 15.40 1.79 -4.69
C ILE A 281 16.29 0.56 -4.50
N VAL A 282 16.03 -0.46 -5.33
CA VAL A 282 16.81 -1.70 -5.33
C VAL A 282 18.13 -1.42 -6.02
N LYS A 283 19.22 -1.61 -5.29
CA LYS A 283 20.59 -1.53 -5.80
C LYS A 283 21.08 -2.92 -6.18
N ILE A 284 21.18 -3.20 -7.47
CA ILE A 284 21.77 -4.44 -7.97
C ILE A 284 23.26 -4.43 -7.59
N PRO A 285 23.75 -5.44 -6.83
CA PRO A 285 25.14 -5.46 -6.41
C PRO A 285 26.07 -5.73 -7.60
N ASN A 286 27.25 -5.09 -7.63
CA ASN A 286 28.31 -5.38 -8.59
C ASN A 286 29.10 -6.66 -8.20
N ALA A 287 28.37 -7.75 -7.96
CA ALA A 287 28.93 -9.02 -7.50
C ALA A 287 28.31 -10.19 -8.27
N SER A 288 28.89 -11.37 -8.15
CA SER A 288 28.36 -12.60 -8.77
C SER A 288 26.95 -12.97 -8.31
N SER A 289 26.46 -12.37 -7.21
CA SER A 289 25.09 -12.55 -6.70
C SER A 289 24.06 -11.64 -7.37
N ALA A 290 24.44 -10.77 -8.31
CA ALA A 290 23.57 -9.77 -8.94
C ALA A 290 22.22 -10.35 -9.41
N GLN A 291 22.26 -11.43 -10.20
CA GLN A 291 21.08 -12.12 -10.72
C GLN A 291 20.18 -12.62 -9.58
N SER A 292 20.74 -13.40 -8.66
CA SER A 292 19.98 -13.99 -7.54
C SER A 292 19.40 -12.94 -6.60
N SER A 293 20.14 -11.85 -6.34
CA SER A 293 19.70 -10.78 -5.45
C SER A 293 18.54 -10.00 -6.05
N LEU A 294 18.59 -9.71 -7.37
CA LEU A 294 17.50 -9.06 -8.06
C LEU A 294 16.26 -9.95 -8.15
N GLN A 295 16.45 -11.23 -8.52
CA GLN A 295 15.35 -12.18 -8.66
C GLN A 295 14.60 -12.34 -7.33
N ALA A 296 15.31 -12.55 -6.22
CA ALA A 296 14.70 -12.67 -4.91
C ALA A 296 13.86 -11.43 -4.54
N ARG A 297 14.34 -10.23 -4.90
CA ARG A 297 13.62 -8.99 -4.65
C ARG A 297 12.38 -8.83 -5.53
N ILE A 298 12.42 -9.30 -6.78
CA ILE A 298 11.27 -9.33 -7.67
C ILE A 298 10.20 -10.29 -7.12
N ASP A 299 10.60 -11.50 -6.73
CA ASP A 299 9.69 -12.53 -6.21
C ASP A 299 8.98 -12.04 -4.93
N GLU A 300 9.74 -11.45 -4.00
CA GLU A 300 9.20 -10.83 -2.79
C GLU A 300 8.12 -9.77 -3.13
N GLN A 301 8.35 -8.97 -4.17
CA GLN A 301 7.42 -7.91 -4.57
C GLN A 301 6.18 -8.44 -5.27
N ILE A 302 6.30 -9.48 -6.08
CA ILE A 302 5.14 -10.18 -6.65
C ILE A 302 4.25 -10.71 -5.53
N ASP A 303 4.83 -11.39 -4.54
CA ASP A 303 4.10 -11.92 -3.39
C ASP A 303 3.43 -10.80 -2.56
N LYS A 304 4.16 -9.71 -2.34
CA LYS A 304 3.67 -8.53 -1.61
C LYS A 304 2.49 -7.87 -2.33
N VAL A 305 2.57 -7.70 -3.64
CA VAL A 305 1.50 -7.10 -4.46
C VAL A 305 0.29 -8.02 -4.53
N GLY A 306 0.53 -9.30 -4.80
CA GLY A 306 -0.46 -10.38 -4.79
C GLY A 306 -1.54 -10.29 -5.88
N PRO A 307 -2.52 -11.22 -5.85
CA PRO A 307 -3.56 -11.29 -6.85
C PRO A 307 -4.41 -10.02 -6.96
N ARG A 308 -4.70 -9.61 -8.19
CA ARG A 308 -5.41 -8.35 -8.51
C ARG A 308 -4.66 -7.09 -8.06
N GLY A 309 -3.35 -7.18 -7.86
CA GLY A 309 -2.48 -6.02 -7.73
C GLY A 309 -1.86 -5.62 -9.07
N LEU A 310 -1.18 -4.47 -9.07
CA LEU A 310 -0.33 -3.97 -10.16
C LEU A 310 1.07 -3.72 -9.62
N LEU A 311 2.07 -4.36 -10.22
CA LEU A 311 3.48 -4.10 -9.95
C LEU A 311 4.08 -3.27 -11.09
N ILE A 312 4.62 -2.10 -10.77
CA ILE A 312 5.30 -1.23 -11.73
C ILE A 312 6.80 -1.33 -11.48
N VAL A 313 7.52 -2.01 -12.36
CA VAL A 313 8.97 -2.17 -12.25
C VAL A 313 9.64 -1.07 -13.09
N VAL A 314 10.40 -0.21 -12.43
CA VAL A 314 11.07 0.93 -13.08
C VAL A 314 12.57 0.68 -13.05
N TYR A 315 13.21 0.61 -14.21
CA TYR A 315 14.66 0.41 -14.30
C TYR A 315 15.34 1.58 -15.02
N ASN A 316 16.42 2.06 -14.40
CA ASN A 316 17.37 2.99 -15.03
C ASN A 316 18.80 2.47 -14.88
N GLY A 317 19.50 2.36 -16.01
CA GLY A 317 20.89 1.91 -16.07
C GLY A 317 21.28 1.47 -17.48
N HIS A 318 22.38 0.73 -17.58
CA HIS A 318 22.76 0.17 -18.87
C HIS A 318 22.06 -1.15 -19.16
N ALA A 319 21.84 -1.38 -20.45
CA ALA A 319 21.50 -2.69 -20.97
C ALA A 319 22.09 -2.87 -22.36
N ARG A 320 22.21 -4.13 -22.78
CA ARG A 320 22.60 -4.53 -24.13
C ARG A 320 21.77 -5.71 -24.58
N ARG A 321 21.48 -5.75 -25.86
CA ARG A 321 20.96 -6.96 -26.50
C ARG A 321 22.05 -8.02 -26.66
N THR A 322 21.67 -9.28 -26.47
CA THR A 322 22.46 -10.48 -26.78
C THR A 322 21.58 -11.49 -27.51
N ASP A 323 22.18 -12.57 -28.03
CA ASP A 323 21.43 -13.68 -28.63
C ASP A 323 20.47 -14.35 -27.63
N GLY A 324 20.77 -14.26 -26.33
CA GLY A 324 19.93 -14.77 -25.23
C GLY A 324 18.88 -13.77 -24.72
N GLY A 325 18.78 -12.58 -25.30
CA GLY A 325 17.88 -11.51 -24.88
C GLY A 325 18.59 -10.32 -24.24
N MET A 326 17.92 -9.64 -23.30
CA MET A 326 18.40 -8.38 -22.73
C MET A 326 19.23 -8.61 -21.48
N ILE A 327 20.42 -8.03 -21.45
CA ILE A 327 21.35 -8.11 -20.32
C ILE A 327 21.55 -6.72 -19.72
N LEU A 328 21.35 -6.57 -18.40
CA LEU A 328 21.65 -5.36 -17.65
C LEU A 328 23.08 -5.40 -17.11
N PHE A 329 23.73 -4.25 -16.98
CA PHE A 329 25.07 -4.13 -16.37
C PHE A 329 25.27 -2.75 -15.72
N GLY A 330 26.11 -2.69 -14.69
CA GLY A 330 26.40 -1.44 -13.97
C GLY A 330 27.41 -0.56 -14.69
N ARG A 331 28.54 -1.16 -15.11
CA ARG A 331 29.57 -0.48 -15.92
C ARG A 331 29.80 -1.18 -17.24
N SER A 332 30.15 -0.40 -18.26
CA SER A 332 30.38 -0.89 -19.62
C SER A 332 31.49 -1.96 -19.72
N SER A 333 32.39 -2.01 -18.74
CA SER A 333 33.54 -2.91 -18.65
C SER A 333 33.39 -4.04 -17.64
N ASP A 334 32.28 -4.09 -16.89
CA ASP A 334 32.10 -5.09 -15.85
C ASP A 334 31.72 -6.44 -16.44
N GLY A 335 32.27 -7.51 -15.86
CA GLY A 335 31.86 -8.88 -16.16
C GLY A 335 30.55 -9.29 -15.48
N GLN A 336 30.05 -8.49 -14.53
CA GLN A 336 28.81 -8.77 -13.81
C GLN A 336 27.62 -8.24 -14.60
N SER A 337 26.59 -9.07 -14.71
CA SER A 337 25.42 -8.74 -15.48
C SER A 337 24.19 -9.48 -14.98
N VAL A 338 23.03 -8.95 -15.30
CA VAL A 338 21.73 -9.55 -14.98
C VAL A 338 21.05 -9.92 -16.29
N ASN A 339 20.57 -11.15 -16.41
CA ASN A 339 19.72 -11.57 -17.50
C ASN A 339 18.29 -11.08 -17.24
N TRP A 340 17.91 -9.96 -17.86
CA TRP A 340 16.57 -9.39 -17.70
C TRP A 340 15.49 -10.23 -18.39
N THR A 341 15.87 -11.04 -19.38
CA THR A 341 14.93 -11.95 -20.03
C THR A 341 14.44 -13.03 -19.06
N GLU A 342 15.28 -13.49 -18.13
CA GLU A 342 14.85 -14.37 -17.03
C GLU A 342 13.86 -13.66 -16.09
N VAL A 343 14.19 -12.44 -15.65
CA VAL A 343 13.30 -11.64 -14.79
C VAL A 343 11.95 -11.38 -15.48
N THR A 344 11.98 -11.07 -16.77
CA THR A 344 10.78 -10.87 -17.58
C THR A 344 9.95 -12.15 -17.66
N HIS A 345 10.56 -13.33 -17.70
CA HIS A 345 9.82 -14.59 -17.65
C HIS A 345 9.08 -14.76 -16.32
N THR A 346 9.73 -14.49 -15.19
CA THR A 346 9.08 -14.48 -13.87
C THR A 346 7.90 -13.49 -13.83
N LEU A 347 8.10 -12.27 -14.34
CA LEU A 347 7.05 -11.26 -14.40
C LEU A 347 5.90 -11.62 -15.37
N ASN A 348 6.11 -12.50 -16.34
CA ASN A 348 5.07 -12.96 -17.26
C ASN A 348 4.13 -14.00 -16.64
N VAL A 349 4.58 -14.71 -15.61
CA VAL A 349 3.80 -15.73 -14.90
C VAL A 349 3.39 -15.26 -13.49
N ALA A 350 3.63 -13.99 -13.18
CA ALA A 350 3.24 -13.39 -11.92
C ALA A 350 1.71 -13.40 -11.74
N ASN A 351 1.26 -13.54 -10.50
CA ASN A 351 -0.16 -13.56 -10.16
C ASN A 351 -0.80 -12.16 -10.10
N CYS A 352 -0.11 -11.12 -10.55
CA CYS A 352 -0.54 -9.72 -10.59
C CYS A 352 -0.36 -9.13 -12.01
N ASP A 353 -1.00 -7.99 -12.29
CA ASP A 353 -0.66 -7.24 -13.50
C ASP A 353 0.73 -6.57 -13.28
N VAL A 354 1.52 -6.45 -14.35
CA VAL A 354 2.88 -5.91 -14.32
C VAL A 354 3.05 -4.86 -15.43
N VAL A 355 3.67 -3.74 -15.08
CA VAL A 355 4.16 -2.74 -16.03
C VAL A 355 5.67 -2.59 -15.86
N HIS A 356 6.40 -2.61 -16.95
CA HIS A 356 7.83 -2.39 -16.99
C HIS A 356 8.08 -0.98 -17.57
N VAL A 357 8.79 -0.11 -16.86
CA VAL A 357 9.24 1.19 -17.38
C VAL A 357 10.76 1.14 -17.45
N LEU A 358 11.30 1.09 -18.66
CA LEU A 358 12.72 0.83 -18.90
C LEU A 358 13.37 2.04 -19.59
N ASP A 359 14.27 2.72 -18.88
CA ASP A 359 15.19 3.70 -19.46
C ASP A 359 16.60 3.09 -19.50
N CYS A 360 16.87 2.40 -20.61
CA CYS A 360 18.16 1.81 -20.90
C CYS A 360 18.30 1.58 -22.42
N CYS A 361 19.54 1.44 -22.88
CA CYS A 361 19.80 1.05 -24.27
C CYS A 361 19.20 -0.34 -24.52
N ASP A 362 18.70 -0.60 -25.74
CA ASP A 362 18.07 -1.88 -26.08
C ASP A 362 16.84 -2.27 -25.24
N ALA A 363 16.21 -1.34 -24.51
CA ALA A 363 15.05 -1.60 -23.66
C ALA A 363 13.91 -2.35 -24.39
N LEU A 364 13.70 -2.09 -25.69
CA LEU A 364 12.68 -2.78 -26.47
C LEU A 364 12.99 -4.27 -26.69
N SER A 365 14.23 -4.72 -26.44
CA SER A 365 14.61 -6.14 -26.45
C SER A 365 14.05 -6.90 -25.24
N ALA A 366 13.54 -6.21 -24.21
CA ALA A 366 12.78 -6.83 -23.13
C ALA A 366 11.39 -7.32 -23.60
N THR A 367 10.84 -6.73 -24.66
CA THR A 367 9.53 -7.13 -25.18
C THR A 367 9.66 -8.44 -25.94
N LYS A 368 8.72 -9.38 -25.68
CA LYS A 368 8.74 -10.75 -26.21
C LYS A 368 9.12 -10.77 -27.69
N GLY A 369 10.12 -11.57 -27.97
CA GLY A 369 10.64 -11.82 -29.28
C GLY A 369 9.63 -12.25 -30.33
N ILE A 370 10.06 -12.10 -31.58
CA ILE A 370 9.37 -12.62 -32.78
C ILE A 370 9.16 -14.14 -32.60
N GLU A 371 8.19 -14.76 -33.26
CA GLU A 371 7.79 -16.17 -33.07
C GLU A 371 8.92 -17.20 -32.92
N ALA A 372 10.09 -17.00 -33.55
CA ALA A 372 11.29 -17.83 -33.35
C ALA A 372 11.84 -17.79 -31.90
N GLU A 373 11.80 -16.62 -31.25
CA GLU A 373 12.24 -16.41 -29.86
C GLU A 373 11.20 -16.93 -28.85
N LYS A 374 9.91 -17.08 -29.23
CA LYS A 374 8.91 -17.78 -28.39
C LYS A 374 9.29 -19.24 -28.19
N GLN A 375 9.81 -19.91 -29.22
CA GLN A 375 10.27 -21.30 -29.13
C GLN A 375 11.48 -21.40 -28.20
N THR A 376 12.46 -20.50 -28.34
CA THR A 376 13.63 -20.43 -27.46
C THR A 376 13.24 -20.12 -26.01
N GLN A 377 12.24 -19.26 -25.77
CA GLN A 377 11.73 -18.98 -24.42
C GLN A 377 11.01 -20.18 -23.80
N VAL A 378 10.25 -20.94 -24.58
CA VAL A 378 9.67 -22.22 -24.15
C VAL A 378 10.76 -23.23 -23.82
N ASP A 379 11.84 -23.26 -24.61
CA ASP A 379 12.97 -24.16 -24.38
C ASP A 379 13.80 -23.76 -23.15
N MET A 380 13.97 -22.46 -22.88
CA MET A 380 14.59 -21.96 -21.63
C MET A 380 13.73 -22.24 -20.39
N ALA A 381 12.41 -22.04 -20.48
CA ALA A 381 11.48 -22.38 -19.40
C ALA A 381 11.51 -23.88 -19.07
N ARG A 382 11.57 -24.73 -20.11
CA ARG A 382 11.78 -26.18 -19.96
C ARG A 382 13.14 -26.54 -19.38
N ALA A 383 14.21 -25.88 -19.80
CA ALA A 383 15.56 -26.12 -19.29
C ALA A 383 15.71 -25.70 -17.80
N ALA A 384 14.92 -24.72 -17.35
CA ALA A 384 14.85 -24.28 -15.96
C ALA A 384 13.89 -25.10 -15.08
N ASP A 385 13.29 -26.19 -15.60
CA ASP A 385 12.26 -27.01 -14.94
C ASP A 385 11.05 -26.21 -14.41
N LEU A 386 10.76 -25.08 -15.06
CA LEU A 386 9.62 -24.23 -14.74
C LEU A 386 8.36 -24.87 -15.35
N LYS A 387 7.70 -25.72 -14.56
CA LYS A 387 6.41 -26.30 -14.93
C LYS A 387 5.32 -25.23 -14.85
N THR A 388 5.03 -24.57 -15.97
CA THR A 388 3.84 -23.73 -16.09
C THR A 388 2.62 -24.65 -16.17
N ASN A 389 1.87 -24.80 -15.07
CA ASN A 389 0.58 -25.45 -15.10
C ASN A 389 -0.40 -24.57 -15.91
N ASP A 390 -1.14 -25.16 -16.85
CA ASP A 390 -2.05 -24.47 -17.78
C ASP A 390 -3.23 -23.70 -17.12
N SER A 391 -3.28 -23.59 -15.79
CA SER A 391 -4.41 -23.00 -15.04
C SER A 391 -4.04 -21.84 -14.10
N GLU A 392 -2.83 -21.29 -14.16
CA GLU A 392 -2.43 -20.18 -13.28
C GLU A 392 -2.66 -18.81 -13.94
N PHE A 393 -3.00 -17.85 -13.08
CA PHE A 393 -3.53 -16.53 -13.38
C PHE A 393 -2.74 -15.76 -14.47
N GLN A 394 -3.47 -15.18 -15.43
CA GLN A 394 -2.97 -14.46 -16.61
C GLN A 394 -2.86 -12.95 -16.34
N GLY A 395 -1.93 -12.54 -15.47
CA GLY A 395 -1.63 -11.12 -15.29
C GLY A 395 -1.27 -10.45 -16.62
N ILE A 396 -1.69 -9.20 -16.81
CA ILE A 396 -1.26 -8.40 -17.97
C ILE A 396 0.18 -7.96 -17.73
N ASN A 397 1.08 -8.23 -18.68
CA ASN A 397 2.46 -7.73 -18.64
C ASN A 397 2.69 -6.74 -19.80
N GLU A 398 2.85 -5.46 -19.49
CA GLU A 398 3.09 -4.38 -20.45
C GLU A 398 4.46 -3.74 -20.25
N THR A 399 5.04 -3.18 -21.33
CA THR A 399 6.36 -2.52 -21.29
C THR A 399 6.29 -1.16 -21.95
N LEU A 400 6.83 -0.15 -21.26
CA LEU A 400 7.16 1.18 -21.77
C LEU A 400 8.69 1.30 -21.82
N ALA A 401 9.25 1.54 -23.01
CA ALA A 401 10.68 1.58 -23.25
C ALA A 401 11.12 2.93 -23.84
N ALA A 402 12.28 3.43 -23.41
CA ALA A 402 12.85 4.72 -23.80
C ALA A 402 13.37 4.80 -25.25
N GLY A 403 13.58 3.68 -25.93
CA GLY A 403 14.14 3.64 -27.29
C GLY A 403 13.73 2.40 -28.07
N ALA A 404 14.02 2.41 -29.38
CA ALA A 404 13.81 1.26 -30.25
C ALA A 404 14.83 0.13 -29.97
N ARG A 405 14.67 -1.00 -30.66
CA ARG A 405 15.68 -2.07 -30.67
C ARG A 405 16.97 -1.51 -31.29
N GLU A 406 18.11 -1.76 -30.66
CA GLU A 406 19.44 -1.39 -31.16
C GLU A 406 19.71 0.13 -31.20
N GLU A 407 18.87 0.90 -30.52
CA GLU A 407 19.02 2.35 -30.40
C GLU A 407 19.67 2.72 -29.06
N ARG A 408 20.59 3.69 -29.10
CA ARG A 408 21.12 4.30 -27.89
C ARG A 408 20.12 5.32 -27.37
N VAL A 409 19.75 5.17 -26.11
CA VAL A 409 18.98 6.19 -25.41
C VAL A 409 19.93 7.16 -24.70
N PRO A 410 19.59 8.45 -24.57
CA PRO A 410 20.37 9.40 -23.82
C PRO A 410 20.26 9.09 -22.32
N ALA A 411 21.30 9.43 -21.58
CA ALA A 411 21.35 9.31 -20.12
C ALA A 411 21.84 10.64 -19.53
N GLY A 412 21.82 10.78 -18.21
CA GLY A 412 22.20 12.01 -17.56
C GLY A 412 21.09 13.07 -17.66
N PRO A 413 21.47 14.34 -17.86
CA PRO A 413 20.53 15.45 -18.00
C PRO A 413 19.45 15.25 -19.08
N ASP A 414 19.72 14.44 -20.10
CA ASP A 414 18.86 14.18 -21.26
C ASP A 414 18.13 12.82 -21.18
N SER A 415 18.15 12.15 -20.02
CA SER A 415 17.47 10.87 -19.80
C SER A 415 15.98 10.93 -20.13
N SER A 416 15.47 9.81 -20.66
CA SER A 416 14.06 9.65 -21.01
C SER A 416 13.15 9.63 -19.78
N MET A 417 13.67 9.29 -18.59
CA MET A 417 12.92 9.33 -17.33
C MET A 417 12.31 10.71 -17.06
N LYS A 418 13.01 11.80 -17.41
CA LYS A 418 12.47 13.16 -17.28
C LYS A 418 11.27 13.39 -18.19
N VAL A 419 11.35 12.90 -19.43
CA VAL A 419 10.24 13.00 -20.38
C VAL A 419 9.06 12.15 -19.90
N PHE A 420 9.32 10.95 -19.38
CA PHE A 420 8.30 10.09 -18.79
C PHE A 420 7.59 10.79 -17.63
N ALA A 421 8.35 11.35 -16.69
CA ALA A 421 7.84 12.07 -15.53
C ALA A 421 7.02 13.30 -15.94
N MET A 422 7.56 14.16 -16.81
CA MET A 422 6.89 15.34 -17.33
C MET A 422 5.55 15.00 -17.98
N VAL A 423 5.54 14.00 -18.87
CA VAL A 423 4.31 13.63 -19.58
C VAL A 423 3.29 13.01 -18.63
N LEU A 424 3.73 12.14 -17.72
CA LEU A 424 2.85 11.51 -16.74
C LEU A 424 2.21 12.58 -15.82
N ARG A 425 3.00 13.55 -15.37
CA ARG A 425 2.55 14.72 -14.61
C ARG A 425 1.52 15.54 -15.38
N GLU A 426 1.78 15.84 -16.65
CA GLU A 426 0.85 16.59 -17.52
C GLU A 426 -0.49 15.84 -17.66
N MET A 427 -0.44 14.53 -17.91
CA MET A 427 -1.63 13.69 -18.00
C MET A 427 -2.42 13.66 -16.69
N ALA A 428 -1.73 13.56 -15.55
CA ALA A 428 -2.36 13.59 -14.23
C ALA A 428 -3.06 14.92 -13.94
N VAL A 429 -2.37 16.05 -14.16
CA VAL A 429 -2.93 17.40 -13.98
C VAL A 429 -4.15 17.64 -14.86
N GLN A 430 -4.10 17.16 -16.10
CA GLN A 430 -5.21 17.26 -17.06
C GLN A 430 -6.30 16.21 -16.85
N LYS A 431 -6.12 15.29 -15.89
CA LYS A 431 -7.04 14.17 -15.60
C LYS A 431 -7.32 13.30 -16.82
N ILE A 432 -6.31 13.12 -17.67
CA ILE A 432 -6.37 12.24 -18.84
C ILE A 432 -6.33 10.79 -18.33
N PRO A 433 -7.23 9.90 -18.78
CA PRO A 433 -7.12 8.48 -18.47
C PRO A 433 -5.78 7.90 -18.93
N ILE A 434 -5.02 7.36 -17.98
CA ILE A 434 -3.69 6.85 -18.23
C ILE A 434 -3.76 5.33 -18.41
N SER A 435 -3.24 4.87 -19.54
CA SER A 435 -2.82 3.51 -19.82
C SER A 435 -1.39 3.57 -20.36
N ILE A 436 -0.69 2.44 -20.45
CA ILE A 436 0.65 2.42 -21.05
C ILE A 436 0.62 2.94 -22.49
N HIS A 437 -0.41 2.57 -23.24
CA HIS A 437 -0.61 3.08 -24.59
C HIS A 437 -0.83 4.60 -24.62
N SER A 438 -1.73 5.16 -23.79
CA SER A 438 -1.97 6.61 -23.82
C SER A 438 -0.73 7.37 -23.33
N TRP A 439 0.00 6.86 -22.34
CA TRP A 439 1.24 7.46 -21.88
C TRP A 439 2.30 7.49 -22.98
N GLN A 440 2.51 6.36 -23.68
CA GLN A 440 3.44 6.27 -24.81
C GLN A 440 3.09 7.27 -25.93
N GLN A 441 1.80 7.39 -26.30
CA GLN A 441 1.39 8.34 -27.34
C GLN A 441 1.69 9.79 -26.97
N HIS A 442 1.50 10.16 -25.70
CA HIS A 442 1.83 11.51 -25.23
C HIS A 442 3.35 11.74 -25.16
N ILE A 443 4.14 10.72 -24.81
CA ILE A 443 5.60 10.78 -24.87
C ILE A 443 6.06 11.04 -26.30
N ILE A 444 5.58 10.27 -27.28
CA ILE A 444 5.92 10.45 -28.70
C ILE A 444 5.55 11.87 -29.16
N ALA A 445 4.33 12.32 -28.87
CA ALA A 445 3.88 13.66 -29.23
C ALA A 445 4.79 14.74 -28.62
N LYS A 446 5.17 14.60 -27.35
CA LYS A 446 6.02 15.58 -26.66
C LYS A 446 7.45 15.59 -27.20
N SER A 447 8.04 14.42 -27.46
CA SER A 447 9.40 14.32 -27.99
C SER A 447 9.53 14.97 -29.37
N THR A 448 8.51 14.87 -30.23
CA THR A 448 8.53 15.53 -31.55
C THR A 448 8.54 17.05 -31.47
N VAL A 449 7.95 17.64 -30.42
CA VAL A 449 7.91 19.09 -30.20
C VAL A 449 9.23 19.62 -29.62
N LEU A 450 9.93 18.81 -28.83
CA LEU A 450 11.18 19.19 -28.17
C LEU A 450 12.40 19.15 -29.09
N THR A 451 12.28 18.66 -30.33
CA THR A 451 13.38 18.58 -31.29
C THR A 451 13.15 19.41 -32.54
N PRO A 452 14.04 20.38 -32.79
CA PRO A 452 14.60 20.54 -34.12
C PRO A 452 15.97 19.86 -34.31
N SER A 453 16.64 19.32 -33.28
CA SER A 453 17.97 18.71 -33.53
C SER A 453 18.57 17.62 -32.64
N ASN A 454 18.10 17.18 -31.45
CA ASN A 454 18.96 16.28 -30.63
C ASN A 454 18.32 15.27 -29.63
N MET A 455 17.04 14.91 -29.70
CA MET A 455 16.53 13.77 -28.92
C MET A 455 16.08 12.61 -29.83
N PRO A 456 16.42 11.36 -29.49
CA PRO A 456 15.88 10.20 -30.20
C PRO A 456 14.36 10.17 -30.02
N ILE A 457 13.68 10.01 -31.16
CA ILE A 457 12.23 9.91 -31.20
C ILE A 457 11.90 8.48 -30.73
N PRO A 458 11.03 8.28 -29.73
CA PRO A 458 10.52 6.95 -29.46
C PRO A 458 9.82 6.47 -30.73
N HIS A 459 10.43 5.52 -31.43
CA HIS A 459 9.86 5.02 -32.67
C HIS A 459 8.46 4.45 -32.37
N PRO A 460 7.43 4.81 -33.17
CA PRO A 460 6.17 4.09 -33.09
C PRO A 460 6.49 2.61 -33.31
N VAL A 461 5.96 1.75 -32.43
CA VAL A 461 5.96 0.31 -32.67
C VAL A 461 5.46 0.15 -34.10
N ALA A 462 6.33 -0.35 -35.00
CA ALA A 462 5.92 -0.62 -36.36
C ALA A 462 4.63 -1.42 -36.27
N GLU A 463 3.58 -0.94 -36.95
CA GLU A 463 2.40 -1.74 -37.24
C GLU A 463 2.89 -2.99 -37.96
N THR A 464 3.21 -4.01 -37.17
CA THR A 464 3.48 -5.34 -37.67
C THR A 464 2.11 -5.85 -38.11
N PRO A 465 1.92 -6.30 -39.36
CA PRO A 465 0.60 -6.51 -39.94
C PRO A 465 -0.24 -7.64 -39.30
N ASN A 466 0.19 -8.22 -38.19
CA ASN A 466 -0.39 -9.43 -37.59
C ASN A 466 -0.68 -9.32 -36.08
N PHE A 467 -1.00 -8.12 -35.57
CA PHE A 467 -1.65 -7.99 -34.25
C PHE A 467 -3.08 -7.49 -34.40
N LEU A 468 -3.94 -8.32 -35.00
CA LEU A 468 -5.39 -8.21 -34.83
C LEU A 468 -5.78 -8.91 -33.51
N TYR A 469 -5.63 -8.19 -32.41
CA TYR A 469 -6.61 -8.31 -31.33
C TYR A 469 -7.35 -6.97 -31.26
N PRO A 470 -8.70 -6.94 -31.29
CA PRO A 470 -9.41 -5.72 -30.94
C PRO A 470 -8.91 -5.27 -29.54
N PRO A 471 -8.89 -3.96 -29.24
CA PRO A 471 -8.49 -3.49 -27.92
C PRO A 471 -9.24 -4.30 -26.86
N ALA A 472 -8.51 -5.05 -26.05
CA ALA A 472 -9.13 -5.79 -24.95
C ALA A 472 -9.86 -4.75 -24.08
N PRO A 473 -11.16 -4.92 -23.78
CA PRO A 473 -11.96 -3.92 -23.09
C PRO A 473 -11.53 -3.65 -21.62
N HIS A 474 -10.36 -4.14 -21.19
CA HIS A 474 -9.92 -4.24 -19.79
C HIS A 474 -8.47 -3.79 -19.54
N LEU A 475 -7.97 -2.80 -20.29
CA LEU A 475 -6.64 -2.21 -20.07
C LEU A 475 -6.48 -1.69 -18.63
N PRO A 476 -5.26 -1.75 -18.04
CA PRO A 476 -4.91 -1.02 -16.82
C PRO A 476 -5.27 0.46 -16.98
N ARG A 477 -6.09 0.98 -16.06
CA ARG A 477 -6.33 2.41 -15.94
C ARG A 477 -5.80 2.83 -14.59
N PHE A 478 -4.99 3.89 -14.58
CA PHE A 478 -4.53 4.53 -13.34
C PHE A 478 -5.64 5.37 -12.67
N TYR A 479 -6.78 5.52 -13.36
CA TYR A 479 -7.99 6.21 -12.88
C TYR A 479 -9.24 5.36 -13.07
#